data_AF-A0A950J6G5-F1
#
_entry.id   AF-A0A950J6G5-F1
#
_cell.length_a   1.000
_cell.length_b   1.000
_cell.length_c   1.000
_cell.angle_alpha   90.00
_cell.angle_beta   90.00
_cell.angle_gamma   90.00
#
_symmetry.space_group_name_H-M   'P 1'
#
loop_
_entity.id
_entity.type
_entity.pdbx_description
1 polymer ?
#
loop_
_entity_poly.entity_id
_entity_poly.type
_entity_poly.pdbx_seq_one_letter_code
_entity_poly.pdbx_strand_id
1 'polypeptide(L)'
;MNLPTPVPVRAPGRRGEIASVKEALRFIDQLPPELARLSRWTFARALFHEVERTGKSRDMKAAVRQFRQALSNERWLEEDS
;
A
#
# COMPACT_ATOMS: atom_id res chain seq x y z
N MET A 1 4.53 8.27 -9.52
CA MET A 1 5.80 8.06 -8.78
C MET A 1 5.94 6.58 -8.48
N ASN A 2 7.08 5.99 -8.81
CA ASN A 2 7.32 4.56 -8.60
C ASN A 2 7.71 4.29 -7.15
N LEU A 3 7.31 3.12 -6.64
CA LEU A 3 7.81 2.63 -5.36
C LEU A 3 9.29 2.25 -5.52
N PRO A 4 10.10 2.37 -4.45
CA PRO A 4 11.51 1.96 -4.47
C PRO A 4 11.69 0.47 -4.74
N THR A 5 10.70 -0.34 -4.35
CA THR A 5 10.62 -1.77 -4.65
C THR A 5 9.14 -2.11 -4.87
N PRO A 6 8.79 -2.84 -5.95
CA PRO A 6 7.45 -3.37 -6.11
C PRO A 6 7.02 -4.16 -4.86
N VAL A 7 5.73 -4.11 -4.56
CA VAL A 7 5.14 -4.86 -3.44
C VAL A 7 4.27 -5.97 -4.04
N PRO A 8 4.65 -7.24 -3.90
CA PRO A 8 3.82 -8.35 -4.36
C PRO A 8 2.59 -8.48 -3.46
N VAL A 9 1.42 -8.67 -4.07
CA VAL A 9 0.12 -8.71 -3.39
C VAL A 9 -0.69 -9.90 -3.86
N ARG A 10 -1.27 -10.60 -2.90
CA ARG A 10 -2.20 -11.72 -3.09
C ARG A 10 -3.47 -11.52 -2.25
N ALA A 11 -4.27 -10.53 -2.63
CA ALA A 11 -5.57 -10.26 -2.04
C ALA A 11 -6.70 -11.00 -2.79
N PRO A 12 -7.87 -11.24 -2.16
CA PRO A 12 -9.04 -11.75 -2.85
C PRO A 12 -9.41 -10.88 -4.07
N GLY A 13 -9.44 -11.48 -5.27
CA GLY A 13 -9.75 -10.77 -6.51
C GLY A 13 -8.65 -9.82 -7.03
N ARG A 14 -7.48 -9.74 -6.36
CA ARG A 14 -6.33 -8.94 -6.82
C ARG A 14 -5.01 -9.67 -6.55
N ARG A 15 -4.35 -10.10 -7.61
CA ARG A 15 -3.00 -10.67 -7.57
C ARG A 15 -2.07 -9.89 -8.49
N GLY A 16 -0.83 -9.72 -8.09
CA GLY A 16 0.21 -9.06 -8.89
C GLY A 16 1.07 -8.14 -8.04
N GLU A 17 1.80 -7.26 -8.71
CA GLU A 17 2.71 -6.32 -8.05
C GLU A 17 2.15 -4.90 -8.07
N ILE A 18 2.34 -4.19 -6.96
CA ILE A 18 2.10 -2.76 -6.86
C ILE A 18 3.45 -2.06 -7.01
N ALA A 19 3.65 -1.35 -8.13
CA ALA A 19 4.93 -0.75 -8.49
C ALA A 19 4.93 0.79 -8.36
N SER A 20 3.78 1.41 -8.11
CA SER A 20 3.65 2.86 -8.00
C SER A 20 2.72 3.34 -6.89
N VAL A 21 2.88 4.60 -6.48
CA VAL A 21 1.99 5.28 -5.51
C VAL A 21 0.54 5.29 -5.99
N LYS A 22 0.32 5.53 -7.29
CA LYS A 22 -1.01 5.54 -7.91
C LYS A 22 -1.70 4.18 -7.82
N GLU A 23 -0.96 3.10 -8.04
CA GLU A 23 -1.47 1.74 -7.89
C GLU A 23 -1.76 1.42 -6.43
N ALA A 24 -0.90 1.84 -5.50
CA ALA A 24 -1.12 1.64 -4.07
C ALA A 24 -2.39 2.36 -3.58
N LEU A 25 -2.57 3.63 -3.96
CA LEU A 25 -3.78 4.39 -3.64
C LEU A 25 -5.03 3.74 -4.25
N ARG A 26 -5.00 3.36 -5.53
CA ARG A 26 -6.10 2.66 -6.18
C ARG A 26 -6.43 1.34 -5.47
N PHE A 27 -5.41 0.58 -5.07
CA PHE A 27 -5.60 -0.66 -4.33
C PHE A 27 -6.37 -0.43 -3.04
N ILE A 28 -5.97 0.59 -2.26
CA ILE A 28 -6.61 0.94 -0.98
C ILE A 28 -8.02 1.50 -1.19
N ASP A 29 -8.21 2.37 -2.18
CA ASP A 29 -9.51 2.99 -2.48
C ASP A 29 -10.57 1.98 -2.93
N GLN A 30 -10.15 0.82 -3.43
CA GLN A 30 -11.03 -0.25 -3.86
C GLN A 30 -11.12 -1.41 -2.86
N LEU A 31 -10.74 -1.20 -1.59
CA LEU A 31 -10.97 -2.17 -0.53
C LEU A 31 -12.46 -2.24 -0.16
N PRO A 32 -12.94 -3.40 0.32
CA PRO A 32 -14.25 -3.49 0.98
C PRO A 32 -14.41 -2.45 2.09
N PRO A 33 -15.61 -1.88 2.29
CA PRO A 33 -15.83 -0.80 3.26
C PRO A 33 -15.37 -1.13 4.69
N GLU A 34 -15.49 -2.39 5.10
CA GLU A 34 -15.07 -2.86 6.42
C GLU A 34 -13.56 -2.76 6.60
N LEU A 35 -12.79 -3.12 5.57
CA LEU A 35 -11.33 -3.02 5.57
C LEU A 35 -10.87 -1.58 5.42
N ALA A 36 -11.49 -0.80 4.53
CA ALA A 36 -11.13 0.58 4.25
C ALA A 36 -11.19 1.50 5.50
N ARG A 37 -12.00 1.14 6.51
CA ARG A 37 -12.12 1.88 7.78
C ARG A 37 -11.06 1.54 8.81
N LEU A 38 -10.30 0.46 8.62
CA LEU A 38 -9.30 0.03 9.60
C LEU A 38 -8.10 0.97 9.58
N SER A 39 -7.60 1.33 10.76
CA SER A 39 -6.54 2.34 10.92
C SER A 39 -5.29 2.07 10.08
N ARG A 40 -4.94 0.79 9.87
CA ARG A 40 -3.81 0.40 9.01
C ARG A 40 -3.97 0.85 7.56
N TRP A 41 -5.19 0.78 7.03
CA TRP A 41 -5.49 1.16 5.64
C TRP A 41 -5.65 2.67 5.50
N THR A 42 -6.35 3.32 6.43
CA THR A 42 -6.50 4.79 6.43
C THR A 42 -5.15 5.49 6.61
N PHE A 43 -4.27 4.96 7.47
CA PHE A 43 -2.94 5.51 7.69
C PHE A 43 -2.00 5.30 6.50
N ALA A 44 -1.97 4.10 5.90
CA ALA A 44 -1.21 3.84 4.68
C ALA A 44 -1.64 4.78 3.54
N ARG A 45 -2.95 4.99 3.39
CA ARG A 45 -3.51 5.92 2.40
C ARG A 45 -3.03 7.36 2.62
N ALA A 46 -3.11 7.85 3.85
CA ALA A 46 -2.69 9.21 4.19
C ALA A 46 -1.20 9.43 3.90
N LEU A 47 -0.35 8.43 4.19
CA LEU A 47 1.08 8.50 3.88
C LEU A 47 1.35 8.54 2.37
N PHE A 48 0.60 7.79 1.55
CA PHE A 48 0.76 7.88 0.10
C PHE A 48 0.31 9.22 -0.48
N HIS A 49 -0.75 9.84 0.06
CA HIS A 49 -1.11 11.21 -0.31
C HIS A 49 -0.02 12.22 0.06
N GLU A 50 0.58 12.07 1.23
CA GLU A 50 1.71 12.91 1.63
C GLU A 50 2.91 12.75 0.69
N VAL A 51 3.17 11.53 0.20
CA VAL A 51 4.20 11.27 -0.82
C VAL A 51 3.89 11.97 -2.13
N GLU A 52 2.64 11.97 -2.60
CA GLU A 52 2.26 12.73 -3.80
C GLU A 52 2.46 14.23 -3.62
N ARG A 53 2.20 14.74 -2.41
CA ARG A 53 2.36 16.15 -2.08
C ARG A 53 3.82 16.60 -1.95
N THR A 54 4.68 15.80 -1.32
CA THR A 54 6.05 16.20 -0.98
C THR A 54 7.11 15.65 -1.92
N GLY A 55 6.85 14.49 -2.54
CA GLY A 55 7.83 13.73 -3.32
C GLY A 55 9.03 13.23 -2.52
N LYS A 56 9.02 13.31 -1.18
CA LYS A 56 10.19 13.00 -0.36
C LYS A 56 10.39 11.50 -0.23
N SER A 57 11.62 11.04 -0.46
CA SER A 57 12.02 9.64 -0.29
C SER A 57 11.76 9.10 1.13
N ARG A 58 11.90 9.94 2.17
CA ARG A 58 11.58 9.55 3.56
C ARG A 58 10.11 9.18 3.73
N ASP A 59 9.23 9.98 3.16
CA ASP A 59 7.78 9.78 3.25
C ASP A 59 7.39 8.54 2.44
N MET A 60 8.05 8.33 1.28
CA MET A 60 7.88 7.12 0.46
C MET A 60 8.22 5.85 1.24
N LYS A 61 9.39 5.83 1.91
CA LYS A 61 9.80 4.68 2.73
C LYS A 61 8.82 4.41 3.88
N ALA A 62 8.27 5.45 4.49
CA ALA A 62 7.26 5.31 5.53
C ALA A 62 5.94 4.74 4.98
N ALA A 63 5.47 5.27 3.85
CA ALA A 63 4.25 4.80 3.19
C ALA A 63 4.35 3.33 2.78
N VAL A 64 5.44 2.93 2.11
CA VAL A 64 5.67 1.54 1.69
C VAL A 64 5.76 0.60 2.87
N ARG A 65 6.44 0.99 3.96
CA ARG A 65 6.52 0.16 5.18
C ARG A 65 5.13 -0.06 5.78
N GLN A 66 4.32 0.99 5.92
CA GLN A 66 2.96 0.86 6.45
C GLN A 66 2.05 0.04 5.53
N PHE A 67 2.20 0.19 4.21
CA PHE A 67 1.44 -0.60 3.24
C PHE A 67 1.77 -2.09 3.31
N ARG A 68 3.06 -2.44 3.37
CA ARG A 68 3.50 -3.84 3.58
C ARG A 68 2.97 -4.41 4.89
N GLN A 69 2.98 -3.62 5.98
CA GLN A 69 2.41 -4.05 7.25
C GLN A 69 0.90 -4.29 7.15
N ALA A 70 0.16 -3.40 6.49
CA ALA A 70 -1.27 -3.57 6.29
C ALA A 70 -1.58 -4.85 5.52
N LEU A 71 -0.84 -5.12 4.44
CA LEU A 71 -0.95 -6.36 3.66
C LEU A 71 -0.60 -7.61 4.48
N SER A 72 0.47 -7.56 5.26
CA SER A 72 0.90 -8.67 6.13
C SER A 72 -0.17 -9.03 7.16
N ASN A 73 -0.83 -8.03 7.75
CA ASN A 73 -1.93 -8.25 8.70
C ASN A 73 -3.09 -9.04 8.08
N GLU A 74 -3.34 -8.89 6.77
CA GLU A 74 -4.39 -9.64 6.07
C GLU A 74 -3.88 -10.94 5.45
N ARG A 75 -2.58 -11.24 5.60
CA ARG A 75 -1.88 -12.34 4.91
C ARG A 75 -1.94 -12.21 3.38
N TRP A 76 -1.86 -10.98 2.88
CA TRP A 76 -1.88 -10.66 1.45
C TRP A 76 -0.52 -10.28 0.90
N LEU A 77 0.50 -10.16 1.75
CA LEU A 77 1.87 -9.96 1.30
C LEU A 77 2.43 -11.32 0.89
N GLU A 78 2.88 -11.45 -0.35
CA GLU A 78 3.66 -12.62 -0.77
C GLU A 78 5.10 -12.35 -0.29
N GLU A 79 5.52 -13.05 0.76
CA GLU A 79 6.91 -12.98 1.19
C GLU A 79 7.76 -13.70 0.15
N ASP A 80 8.83 -13.05 -0.32
CA ASP A 80 9.82 -13.67 -1.18
C ASP A 80 10.29 -14.95 -0.49
N SER A 81 9.94 -16.11 -1.06
CA SER A 81 10.39 -17.43 -0.62
C SER A 81 11.85 -17.66 -1.00
#